data_AF-A0A838N482-F1
#
_entry.id   AF-A0A838N482-F1
#
_cell.length_a   1.000
_cell.length_b   1.000
_cell.length_c   1.000
_cell.angle_alpha   90.00
_cell.angle_beta   90.00
_cell.angle_gamma   90.00
#
_symmetry.space_group_name_H-M   'P 1'
#
loop_
_entity.id
_entity.type
_entity.pdbx_description
1 polymer ?
#
loop_
_entity_poly.entity_id
_entity_poly.type
_entity_poly.pdbx_seq_one_letter_code
_entity_poly.pdbx_strand_id
1 'polypeptide(L)' 'AFFGESMFHRARDASKVALVHLVERLRERGFDLLDTQATTSHLKRFGCVDVPAEEYLIRLRKALVKKCVFD' A
#
# COMPACT_ATOMS: atom_id res chain seq x y z
N ALA A 1 -5.35 -5.72 -5.70
CA ALA A 1 -4.69 -5.35 -4.43
C ALA A 1 -3.17 -5.46 -4.60
N PHE A 2 -2.38 -4.69 -3.84
CA PHE A 2 -0.92 -4.77 -3.80
C PHE A 2 -0.45 -5.01 -2.36
N PHE A 3 0.52 -5.91 -2.17
CA PHE A 3 1.04 -6.31 -0.86
C PHE A 3 2.49 -5.84 -0.75
N GLY A 4 2.74 -4.86 0.12
CA GLY A 4 4.07 -4.31 0.36
C GLY A 4 4.82 -5.17 1.38
N GLU A 5 5.80 -5.93 0.92
CA GLU A 5 6.61 -6.81 1.79
C GLU A 5 7.64 -6.03 2.62
N SER A 6 8.41 -5.14 1.98
CA SER A 6 9.47 -4.41 2.66
C SER A 6 9.87 -3.14 1.90
N MET A 7 10.58 -2.25 2.60
CA MET A 7 11.12 -1.01 2.05
C MET A 7 12.45 -0.67 2.75
N PHE A 8 13.48 -0.36 1.96
CA PHE A 8 14.80 0.05 2.44
C PHE A 8 15.30 1.26 1.65
N HIS A 9 16.31 1.95 2.17
CA HIS A 9 16.93 3.09 1.50
C HIS A 9 18.39 3.24 1.92
N ARG A 10 19.22 3.78 1.01
CA ARG A 10 20.64 4.10 1.25
C ARG A 10 20.94 5.60 1.30
N ALA A 11 19.99 6.41 0.83
CA ALA A 11 20.05 7.87 0.84
C ALA A 11 18.85 8.41 1.59
N ARG A 12 19.03 9.56 2.24
CA ARG A 12 17.97 10.26 2.96
C ARG A 12 16.75 10.47 2.05
N ASP A 13 15.56 10.21 2.59
CA ASP A 13 14.25 10.40 1.93
C ASP A 13 13.95 9.54 0.69
N ALA A 14 14.86 8.69 0.22
CA ALA A 14 14.64 7.87 -0.98
C ALA A 14 13.45 6.89 -0.84
N SER A 15 13.27 6.28 0.34
CA SER A 15 12.11 5.41 0.61
C SER A 15 10.78 6.16 0.54
N LYS A 16 10.75 7.44 0.89
CA LYS A 16 9.54 8.27 0.81
C LYS A 16 9.16 8.55 -0.64
N VAL A 17 10.16 8.92 -1.45
CA VAL A 17 9.97 9.13 -2.89
C VAL A 17 9.47 7.85 -3.56
N ALA A 18 10.06 6.69 -3.21
CA ALA A 18 9.60 5.40 -3.69
C ALA A 18 8.14 5.11 -3.30
N LEU A 19 7.75 5.38 -2.05
CA LEU A 19 6.38 5.19 -1.58
C LEU A 19 5.38 6.11 -2.29
N VAL A 20 5.74 7.38 -2.53
CA VAL A 20 4.88 8.32 -3.28
C VAL A 20 4.63 7.79 -4.70
N HIS A 21 5.70 7.45 -5.42
CA HIS A 21 5.56 6.92 -6.79
C HIS A 21 4.83 5.57 -6.84
N LEU A 22 5.02 4.71 -5.84
CA LEU A 22 4.24 3.48 -5.72
C LEU A 22 2.75 3.80 -5.60
N VAL A 23 2.36 4.70 -4.70
CA VAL A 23 0.94 5.06 -4.51
C VAL A 23 0.35 5.71 -5.76
N GLU A 24 1.08 6.59 -6.44
CA GLU A 24 0.67 7.18 -7.71
C GLU A 24 0.43 6.10 -8.77
N ARG A 25 1.39 5.19 -8.96
CA ARG A 25 1.27 4.08 -9.92
C ARG A 25 0.08 3.18 -9.61
N LEU A 26 -0.13 2.82 -8.34
CA LEU A 26 -1.26 2.00 -7.92
C LEU A 26 -2.60 2.67 -8.24
N ARG A 27 -2.72 3.98 -8.01
CA ARG A 27 -3.93 4.74 -8.34
C ARG A 27 -4.19 4.79 -9.84
N GLU A 28 -3.16 5.11 -10.65
CA GLU A 28 -3.25 5.15 -12.11
C GLU A 28 -3.70 3.82 -12.73
N ARG A 29 -3.35 2.70 -12.08
CA ARG A 29 -3.66 1.34 -12.53
C ARG A 29 -4.91 0.73 -11.90
N GLY A 30 -5.65 1.50 -11.10
CA GLY A 30 -6.93 1.07 -10.53
C GLY A 30 -6.82 0.11 -9.34
N PHE A 31 -5.69 0.10 -8.63
CA PHE A 31 -5.56 -0.62 -7.37
C PHE A 31 -6.27 0.13 -6.23
N ASP A 32 -7.05 -0.61 -5.45
CA ASP A 32 -7.81 -0.04 -4.32
C ASP A 32 -7.17 -0.26 -2.94
N LEU A 33 -6.23 -1.20 -2.85
CA LEU A 33 -5.69 -1.66 -1.58
C LEU A 33 -4.17 -1.81 -1.68
N LEU A 34 -3.46 -1.05 -0.85
CA LEU A 34 -2.05 -1.25 -0.51
C LEU A 34 -2.00 -1.79 0.92
N ASP A 35 -1.58 -3.04 1.06
CA ASP A 35 -1.46 -3.72 2.34
C ASP A 35 0.00 -3.66 2.84
N THR A 36 0.18 -3.31 4.11
CA THR A 36 1.49 -3.20 4.77
C THR A 36 1.75 -4.31 5.78
N GLN A 37 0.83 -5.28 5.91
CA GLN A 37 0.83 -6.43 6.82
C GLN A 37 0.81 -6.06 8.32
N ALA A 38 1.78 -5.26 8.77
CA ALA A 38 1.89 -4.75 10.12
C ALA A 38 2.19 -3.24 10.10
N THR A 39 1.38 -2.48 10.82
CA THR A 39 1.58 -1.03 10.93
C THR A 39 2.78 -0.71 11.83
N THR A 40 3.59 0.25 11.40
CA THR A 40 4.66 0.84 12.22
C THR A 40 4.42 2.33 12.43
N SER A 41 5.03 2.93 13.46
CA SER A 41 4.99 4.39 13.67
C SER A 41 5.52 5.18 12.46
N HIS A 42 6.48 4.61 11.72
CA HIS A 42 6.96 5.17 10.47
C HIS A 42 5.87 5.20 9.40
N LEU A 43 5.17 4.08 9.18
CA LEU A 43 4.10 3.97 8.18
C LEU A 43 2.88 4.84 8.50
N LYS A 44 2.53 5.01 9.77
CA LYS A 44 1.43 5.90 10.19
C LYS A 44 1.65 7.35 9.73
N ARG A 45 2.91 7.80 9.68
CA ARG A 45 3.26 9.15 9.18
C ARG A 45 2.99 9.33 7.68
N PHE A 46 2.86 8.24 6.93
CA PHE A 46 2.52 8.24 5.49
C PHE A 46 1.04 7.94 5.23
N GLY A 47 0.20 7.93 6.28
CA GLY A 47 -1.24 7.69 6.14
C GLY A 47 -1.64 6.22 6.23
N CYS A 48 -0.75 5.32 6.66
CA CYS A 48 -1.13 3.95 7.00
C CYS A 48 -2.09 3.96 8.20
N VAL A 49 -3.19 3.23 8.09
CA VAL A 49 -4.21 3.12 9.13
C VAL A 49 -4.39 1.66 9.52
N ASP A 50 -4.60 1.43 10.82
CA ASP A 50 -5.06 0.13 11.30
C ASP A 50 -6.56 0.01 10.99
N VAL A 51 -7.00 -1.16 10.55
CA VAL A 51 -8.42 -1.48 10.35
C VAL A 51 -8.75 -2.80 11.04
N PRO A 52 -9.99 -3.00 11.51
CA PRO A 52 -10.44 -4.31 11.99
C PRO A 52 -10.27 -5.39 10.92
N ALA A 53 -9.98 -6.62 11.34
CA ALA A 53 -9.75 -7.74 10.42
C ALA A 53 -10.94 -7.99 9.48
N GLU A 54 -12.17 -7.84 9.98
CA GLU A 54 -13.38 -7.97 9.17
C GLU A 54 -13.45 -6.90 8.07
N GLU A 55 -13.14 -5.65 8.41
CA GLU A 55 -13.11 -4.56 7.44
C GLU A 55 -12.02 -4.77 6.39
N TYR A 56 -10.83 -5.22 6.81
CA TYR A 56 -9.76 -5.61 5.90
C TYR A 56 -10.24 -6.67 4.89
N LEU A 57 -10.89 -7.74 5.35
CA LEU A 57 -11.38 -8.81 4.48
C LEU A 57 -12.44 -8.31 3.48
N ILE A 58 -13.29 -7.35 3.88
CA ILE A 58 -14.25 -6.71 2.98
C ILE A 58 -13.51 -5.91 1.90
N ARG A 59 -12.53 -5.09 2.27
CA ARG A 59 -11.71 -4.30 1.33
C ARG A 59 -10.91 -5.20 0.40
N LEU A 60 -10.32 -6.27 0.92
CA LEU A 60 -9.55 -7.25 0.16
C LEU A 60 -10.43 -7.94 -0.89
N ARG A 61 -11.61 -8.46 -0.52
CA ARG A 61 -12.54 -9.10 -1.47
C ARG A 61 -12.91 -8.16 -2.62
N LYS A 62 -13.19 -6.88 -2.32
CA LYS A 62 -13.47 -5.86 -3.33
C LYS A 62 -12.26 -5.63 -4.25
N ALA A 63 -11.06 -5.56 -3.69
CA ALA A 63 -9.83 -5.31 -4.44
C ALA A 63 -9.34 -6.52 -5.27
N LEU A 64 -9.77 -7.75 -4.94
CA LEU A 64 -9.41 -8.98 -5.67
C LEU A 64 -10.23 -9.20 -6.93
N VAL A 65 -11.46 -8.66 -7.00
CA VAL A 65 -12.32 -8.80 -8.20
C VAL A 65 -12.03 -7.74 -9.27
N LYS A 66 -11.22 -6.72 -8.96
CA LYS A 66 -10.81 -5.70 -9.92
C LYS A 66 -9.64 -6.17 -10.78
N LYS A 67 -9.78 -6.03 -12.10
CA LYS A 67 -8.66 -6.18 -13.03
C LYS A 67 -7.76 -4.95 -12.93
N CYS A 68 -6.52 -5.16 -12.54
CA CYS A 68 -5.45 -4.16 -12.52
C CYS A 68 -4.13 -4.84 -12.90
N VAL A 69 -3.23 -4.10 -13.51
CA VAL A 69 -1.88 -4.56 -13.89
C VAL A 69 -0.91 -3.50 -13.41
N PHE A 70 0.17 -3.94 -12.75
CA PHE A 70 1.16 -3.02 -12.19
C PHE A 70 2.02 -2.37 -13.28
N ASP A 71 2.41 -3.19 -14.27
CA ASP A 71 3.33 -2.85 -15.35
C ASP A 71 2.72 -1.86 -16.35
#